data_AF-A0A9P5E0T9-F1
#
_entry.id   AF-A0A9P5E0T9-F1
#
_cell.length_a   1.000
_cell.length_b   1.000
_cell.length_c   1.000
_cell.angle_alpha   90.00
_cell.angle_beta   90.00
_cell.angle_gamma   90.00
#
_symmetry.space_group_name_H-M   'P 1'
#
loop_
_entity.id
_entity.type
_entity.pdbx_description
1 polymer ?
#
loop_
_entity_poly.entity_id
_entity_poly.type
_entity_poly.pdbx_seq_one_letter_code
_entity_poly.pdbx_strand_id
1 'polypeptide(L)'
;MQPSPGLSPQPAKPMTRDYAFSPGYLGFISYNSAFQGARESLSVSETDSELVSTEVSSPGNDDVCLRSLPLPTQQMCLVVLQYLPGRPEAHMIFHDEPGPENKTTWSHTAVSRIVTSLRQLFQSYENSEFFDEQVADVLCRNTSKPVNDTFDRFDDWIDQFSGPNIRWESIGLLWAHLEGLSDAISTLNYRQLQWVEGKRSSVLSHDHLHYCIEISRHFTAGNNLLLDLCRRQAALGTMVYGDASPIFWNSHSLCISMLLFMGLHASGEPSRLQEQPKKASFCVEHKRLLYCYIFKNDKSEVTLTGRPPLLSRRYCSTLPPLDLPDRCMMSEDTIAEELKNLDGRGWNTKGEISSSTYIRARYFMSYVLDEVIEVALGNETHVTLEYLEDIKARVTQAFIEMPSHLIFKYEDLDNPRLDTHVLYLRILLYLSYRKDIFVVERLLLAHGAIDDGSLLATSFDLVKVTVIIWINKTRFAPMKRNFEWLRMEL
;
A
#
# COMPACT_ATOMS: atom_id res chain seq x y z
N MET A 1 -3.07 21.19 65.11
CA MET A 1 -2.49 20.21 64.17
C MET A 1 -3.42 19.01 64.12
N GLN A 2 -4.31 18.96 63.13
CA GLN A 2 -5.11 17.78 62.78
C GLN A 2 -4.51 17.20 61.49
N PRO A 3 -4.34 15.87 61.38
CA PRO A 3 -3.78 15.27 60.17
C PRO A 3 -4.86 15.13 59.09
N SER A 4 -4.50 15.53 57.87
CA SER A 4 -5.29 15.38 56.66
C SER A 4 -5.56 13.90 56.34
N PRO A 5 -6.75 13.53 55.84
CA PRO A 5 -6.99 12.17 55.39
C PRO A 5 -6.25 11.91 54.07
N GLY A 6 -5.37 10.90 54.10
CA GLY A 6 -4.57 10.46 52.96
C GLY A 6 -5.45 9.92 51.84
N LEU A 7 -5.27 10.47 50.64
CA LEU A 7 -5.69 9.86 49.38
C LEU A 7 -4.99 8.51 49.24
N SER A 8 -5.74 7.44 49.40
CA SER A 8 -5.28 6.10 49.05
C SER A 8 -5.14 6.03 47.52
N PRO A 9 -4.00 5.60 46.96
CA PRO A 9 -3.91 5.39 45.52
C PRO A 9 -4.87 4.27 45.14
N GLN A 10 -5.93 4.59 44.38
CA GLN A 10 -6.73 3.55 43.74
C GLN A 10 -5.79 2.72 42.85
N PRO A 11 -5.80 1.39 42.96
CA PRO A 11 -5.08 0.57 42.00
C PRO A 11 -5.64 0.89 40.62
N ALA A 12 -4.78 1.34 39.71
CA ALA A 12 -5.13 1.53 38.32
C ALA A 12 -5.77 0.22 37.83
N LYS A 13 -7.08 0.23 37.56
CA LYS A 13 -7.70 -0.88 36.86
C LYS A 13 -6.90 -1.07 35.59
N PRO A 14 -6.40 -2.28 35.29
CA PRO A 14 -5.84 -2.55 33.98
C PRO A 14 -6.87 -2.08 32.95
N MET A 15 -6.44 -1.32 31.95
CA MET A 15 -7.25 -1.09 30.76
C MET A 15 -7.46 -2.48 30.12
N THR A 16 -8.53 -3.17 30.52
CA THR A 16 -9.11 -4.25 29.73
C THR A 16 -9.62 -3.59 28.46
N ARG A 17 -8.72 -3.46 27.48
CA ARG A 17 -9.14 -3.28 26.10
C ARG A 17 -9.80 -4.60 25.74
N ASP A 18 -11.12 -4.63 25.72
CA ASP A 18 -11.90 -5.68 25.07
C ASP A 18 -11.57 -5.60 23.58
N TYR A 19 -10.42 -6.15 23.20
CA TYR A 19 -10.01 -6.21 21.82
C TYR A 19 -10.87 -7.27 21.13
N ALA A 20 -11.99 -6.82 20.54
CA ALA A 20 -12.83 -7.60 19.63
C ALA A 20 -12.12 -7.80 18.27
N PHE A 21 -10.86 -8.20 18.28
CA PHE A 21 -10.09 -8.45 17.07
C PHE A 21 -10.01 -9.95 16.82
N SER A 22 -10.35 -10.34 15.59
CA SER A 22 -10.03 -11.67 15.07
C SER A 22 -8.55 -11.96 15.32
N PRO A 23 -8.14 -13.21 15.61
CA PRO A 23 -6.75 -13.55 15.93
C PRO A 23 -5.76 -13.28 14.78
N GLY A 24 -6.23 -12.82 13.62
CA GLY A 24 -5.43 -12.59 12.42
C GLY A 24 -5.02 -13.89 11.76
N TYR A 25 -4.08 -13.78 10.82
CA TYR A 25 -3.44 -14.92 10.18
C TYR A 25 -2.55 -15.65 11.17
N LEU A 26 -2.85 -16.93 11.36
CA LEU A 26 -2.06 -17.85 12.15
C LEU A 26 -1.52 -18.92 11.20
N GLY A 27 -0.22 -18.84 10.89
CA GLY A 27 0.43 -19.78 9.97
C GLY A 27 0.50 -21.22 10.52
N PHE A 28 0.93 -22.15 9.67
CA PHE A 28 0.97 -23.59 9.98
C PHE A 28 1.74 -23.95 11.27
N ILE A 29 2.76 -23.16 11.64
CA ILE A 29 3.55 -23.39 12.86
C ILE A 29 2.91 -22.84 14.14
N SER A 30 1.75 -22.18 14.05
CA SER A 30 1.02 -21.65 15.21
C SER A 30 0.42 -22.79 16.04
N TYR A 31 0.43 -22.69 17.36
CA TYR A 31 -0.25 -23.67 18.20
C TYR A 31 -1.74 -23.82 17.85
N ASN A 32 -2.38 -22.79 17.30
CA ASN A 32 -3.78 -22.85 16.90
C ASN A 32 -4.04 -23.88 15.78
N SER A 33 -3.12 -24.02 14.81
CA SER A 33 -3.24 -25.05 13.77
C SER A 33 -3.15 -26.46 14.37
N ALA A 34 -2.26 -26.65 15.35
CA ALA A 34 -2.13 -27.91 16.09
C ALA A 34 -3.38 -28.19 16.94
N PHE A 35 -3.97 -27.18 17.58
CA PHE A 35 -5.22 -27.33 18.33
C PHE A 35 -6.41 -27.61 17.42
N GLN A 36 -6.53 -26.98 16.26
CA GLN A 36 -7.57 -27.28 15.27
C GLN A 36 -7.41 -28.69 14.71
N GLY A 37 -6.20 -29.05 14.27
CA GLY A 37 -5.91 -30.41 13.79
C GLY A 37 -6.15 -31.48 14.87
N ALA A 38 -5.82 -31.19 16.14
CA ALA A 38 -6.13 -32.06 17.27
C ALA A 38 -7.64 -32.16 17.52
N ARG A 39 -8.39 -31.05 17.44
CA ARG A 39 -9.87 -31.08 17.58
C ARG A 39 -10.52 -31.89 16.47
N GLU A 40 -10.08 -31.74 15.23
CA GLU A 40 -10.58 -32.49 14.06
C GLU A 40 -10.24 -33.98 14.12
N SER A 41 -9.10 -34.35 14.71
CA SER A 41 -8.71 -35.75 14.90
C SER A 41 -9.34 -36.39 16.14
N LEU A 42 -9.68 -35.59 17.17
CA LEU A 42 -10.39 -36.04 18.37
C LEU A 42 -11.92 -36.10 18.17
N SER A 43 -12.49 -35.30 17.26
CA SER A 43 -13.94 -35.25 16.99
C SER A 43 -14.50 -36.46 16.22
N VAL A 44 -13.68 -37.48 15.93
CA VAL A 44 -14.12 -38.73 15.29
C VAL A 44 -14.74 -39.73 16.29
N SER A 45 -14.79 -39.43 17.59
CA SER A 45 -15.45 -40.33 18.54
C SER A 45 -15.98 -39.60 19.78
N GLU A 46 -17.08 -38.87 19.65
CA GLU A 46 -18.00 -38.64 20.78
C GLU A 46 -19.39 -38.21 20.27
N THR A 47 -20.35 -39.10 20.46
CA THR A 47 -21.80 -38.84 20.40
C THR A 47 -22.19 -37.81 21.45
N ASP A 48 -23.01 -36.85 21.05
CA ASP A 48 -23.82 -35.94 21.86
C ASP A 48 -23.14 -35.36 23.12
N SER A 49 -22.43 -34.25 22.91
CA SER A 49 -22.34 -33.20 23.93
C SER A 49 -22.46 -31.85 23.26
N GLU A 50 -23.57 -31.17 23.57
CA GLU A 50 -23.84 -29.77 23.26
C GLU A 50 -22.66 -28.92 23.75
N LEU A 51 -21.73 -28.63 22.83
CA LEU A 51 -20.66 -27.67 23.08
C LEU A 51 -21.07 -26.37 22.43
N VAL A 52 -21.49 -25.46 23.31
CA VAL A 52 -21.56 -24.00 23.17
C VAL A 52 -20.79 -23.55 21.93
N SER A 53 -21.54 -23.24 20.89
CA SER A 53 -21.08 -22.33 19.86
C SER A 53 -20.53 -21.12 20.60
N THR A 54 -19.23 -20.89 20.52
CA THR A 54 -18.70 -19.54 20.66
C THR A 54 -19.27 -18.78 19.47
N GLU A 55 -20.55 -18.42 19.56
CA GLU A 55 -21.08 -17.28 18.87
C GLU A 55 -20.08 -16.19 19.23
N VAL A 56 -19.29 -15.80 18.23
CA VAL A 56 -18.71 -14.47 18.23
C VAL A 56 -19.94 -13.60 18.32
N SER A 57 -20.31 -13.24 19.53
CA SER A 57 -21.27 -12.19 19.78
C SER A 57 -20.74 -11.03 18.98
N SER A 58 -21.38 -10.74 17.84
CA SER A 58 -21.32 -9.42 17.23
C SER A 58 -21.37 -8.46 18.41
N PRO A 59 -20.38 -7.56 18.58
CA PRO A 59 -20.48 -6.60 19.66
C PRO A 59 -21.88 -6.01 19.53
N GLY A 60 -22.64 -6.10 20.63
CA GLY A 60 -23.93 -5.46 20.70
C GLY A 60 -23.75 -4.04 20.19
N ASN A 61 -24.80 -3.46 19.66
CA ASN A 61 -24.87 -2.08 19.20
C ASN A 61 -24.67 -1.07 20.37
N ASP A 62 -23.88 -1.44 21.38
CA ASP A 62 -23.32 -0.59 22.41
C ASP A 62 -22.69 0.62 21.71
N ASP A 63 -23.19 1.76 22.15
CA ASP A 63 -23.25 3.02 21.43
C ASP A 63 -21.85 3.49 20.99
N VAL A 64 -21.39 3.06 19.80
CA VAL A 64 -20.15 3.55 19.20
C VAL A 64 -20.34 5.04 18.92
N CYS A 65 -19.84 5.84 19.86
CA CYS A 65 -19.94 7.28 19.90
C CYS A 65 -18.57 7.86 20.26
N LEU A 66 -18.23 9.01 19.68
CA LEU A 66 -17.03 9.80 19.92
C LEU A 66 -16.71 9.90 21.41
N ARG A 67 -17.71 10.16 22.26
CA ARG A 67 -17.51 10.34 23.70
C ARG A 67 -17.00 9.08 24.43
N SER A 68 -17.19 7.90 23.84
CA SER A 68 -16.67 6.64 24.37
C SER A 68 -15.17 6.43 24.10
N LEU A 69 -14.61 7.17 23.13
CA LEU A 69 -13.22 7.04 22.73
C LEU A 69 -12.26 7.71 23.74
N PRO A 70 -10.98 7.32 23.79
CA PRO A 70 -9.98 8.06 24.55
C PRO A 70 -9.90 9.53 24.09
N LEU A 71 -9.67 10.45 25.03
CA LEU A 71 -9.61 11.89 24.75
C LEU A 71 -8.68 12.26 23.57
N PRO A 72 -7.47 11.67 23.41
CA PRO A 72 -6.63 11.96 22.24
C PRO A 72 -7.30 11.56 20.92
N THR A 73 -7.99 10.41 20.87
CA THR A 73 -8.71 9.94 19.69
C THR A 73 -9.90 10.85 19.38
N GLN A 74 -10.60 11.35 20.41
CA GLN A 74 -11.67 12.34 20.23
C GLN A 74 -11.16 13.61 19.57
N GLN A 75 -10.03 14.14 20.05
CA GLN A 75 -9.40 15.33 19.49
C GLN A 75 -8.96 15.12 18.04
N MET A 76 -8.36 13.96 17.74
CA MET A 76 -8.00 13.60 16.37
C MET A 76 -9.20 13.64 15.43
N CYS A 77 -10.34 13.07 15.85
CA CYS A 77 -11.57 13.08 15.05
C CYS A 77 -11.99 14.52 14.73
N LEU A 78 -12.10 15.37 15.74
CA LEU A 78 -12.55 16.76 15.58
C LEU A 78 -11.59 17.59 14.73
N VAL A 79 -10.28 17.42 14.92
CA VAL A 79 -9.27 18.12 14.11
C VAL A 79 -9.40 17.71 12.65
N VAL A 80 -9.47 16.41 12.34
CA VAL A 80 -9.55 15.97 10.94
C VAL A 80 -10.78 16.55 10.23
N LEU A 81 -11.93 16.62 10.92
CA LEU A 81 -13.17 17.16 10.36
C LEU A 81 -13.12 18.65 10.01
N GLN A 82 -12.25 19.44 10.64
CA GLN A 82 -12.17 20.89 10.37
C GLN A 82 -11.61 21.22 8.98
N TYR A 83 -10.79 20.33 8.42
CA TYR A 83 -9.98 20.59 7.22
C TYR A 83 -10.57 19.99 5.94
N LEU A 84 -11.71 19.31 6.04
CA LEU A 84 -12.38 18.62 4.93
C LEU A 84 -13.08 19.59 3.95
N PRO A 85 -13.41 19.15 2.71
CA PRO A 85 -14.08 19.99 1.73
C PRO A 85 -15.43 20.49 2.27
N GLY A 86 -15.74 21.77 2.05
CA GLY A 86 -16.99 22.39 2.51
C GLY A 86 -16.98 22.88 3.96
N ARG A 87 -15.85 22.77 4.66
CA ARG A 87 -15.65 23.30 6.02
C ARG A 87 -14.97 24.68 5.97
N PRO A 88 -15.12 25.53 7.00
CA PRO A 88 -14.48 26.86 7.03
C PRO A 88 -12.96 26.80 6.86
N GLU A 89 -12.32 25.82 7.50
CA GLU A 89 -10.87 25.60 7.43
C GLU A 89 -10.46 24.59 6.36
N ALA A 90 -11.30 24.36 5.35
CA ALA A 90 -11.01 23.43 4.26
C ALA A 90 -9.63 23.72 3.64
N HIS A 91 -8.82 22.67 3.50
CA HIS A 91 -7.54 22.69 2.79
C HIS A 91 -7.62 22.01 1.42
N MET A 92 -8.74 21.34 1.16
CA MET A 92 -9.02 20.64 -0.08
C MET A 92 -10.34 21.11 -0.69
N ILE A 93 -10.33 21.24 -2.01
CA ILE A 93 -11.49 21.57 -2.84
C ILE A 93 -11.68 20.46 -3.87
N PHE A 94 -12.93 20.06 -4.08
CA PHE A 94 -13.27 19.08 -5.10
C PHE A 94 -13.93 19.80 -6.29
N HIS A 95 -13.37 19.62 -7.48
CA HIS A 95 -13.91 20.13 -8.74
C HIS A 95 -14.83 19.07 -9.38
N ASP A 96 -16.11 19.39 -9.50
CA ASP A 96 -17.12 18.46 -10.03
C ASP A 96 -16.93 18.19 -11.54
N GLU A 97 -16.28 19.12 -12.26
CA GLU A 97 -15.92 18.92 -13.66
C GLU A 97 -14.87 17.81 -13.80
N PRO A 98 -15.06 16.84 -14.71
CA PRO A 98 -14.06 15.82 -14.96
C PRO A 98 -12.78 16.47 -15.52
N GLY A 99 -11.64 15.88 -15.17
CA GLY A 99 -10.36 16.31 -15.72
C GLY A 99 -10.29 16.18 -17.24
N PRO A 100 -9.29 16.81 -17.89
CA PRO A 100 -9.12 16.77 -19.35
C PRO A 100 -8.79 15.36 -19.89
N GLU A 101 -8.45 14.41 -19.02
CA GLU A 101 -8.07 13.05 -19.37
C GLU A 101 -9.21 12.07 -19.11
N ASN A 102 -9.55 11.24 -20.09
CA ASN A 102 -10.60 10.22 -20.00
C ASN A 102 -10.15 8.95 -19.23
N LYS A 103 -9.18 9.08 -18.32
CA LYS A 103 -8.54 7.98 -17.58
C LYS A 103 -8.99 7.97 -16.12
N THR A 104 -10.21 7.52 -15.87
CA THR A 104 -10.73 7.36 -14.50
C THR A 104 -10.16 6.07 -13.89
N THR A 105 -9.33 6.20 -12.85
CA THR A 105 -8.88 5.04 -12.05
C THR A 105 -9.84 4.78 -10.91
N TRP A 106 -9.74 3.60 -10.28
CA TRP A 106 -10.60 3.25 -9.16
C TRP A 106 -10.58 4.30 -8.04
N SER A 107 -9.40 4.91 -7.80
CA SER A 107 -9.21 5.93 -6.78
C SER A 107 -9.95 7.24 -7.07
N HIS A 108 -10.09 7.60 -8.36
CA HIS A 108 -10.86 8.78 -8.77
C HIS A 108 -12.35 8.55 -8.52
N THR A 109 -12.87 7.38 -8.89
CA THR A 109 -14.25 6.99 -8.63
C THR A 109 -14.55 6.95 -7.13
N ALA A 110 -13.65 6.35 -6.35
CA ALA A 110 -13.76 6.32 -4.89
C ALA A 110 -13.83 7.72 -4.29
N VAL A 111 -12.90 8.62 -4.66
CA VAL A 111 -12.86 10.00 -4.12
C VAL A 111 -14.12 10.78 -4.48
N SER A 112 -14.59 10.68 -5.73
CA SER A 112 -15.84 11.33 -6.15
C SER A 112 -17.04 10.86 -5.32
N ARG A 113 -17.18 9.53 -5.09
CA ARG A 113 -18.25 9.00 -4.23
C ARG A 113 -18.08 9.42 -2.78
N ILE A 114 -16.86 9.38 -2.23
CA ILE A 114 -16.59 9.80 -0.84
C ILE A 114 -16.94 11.27 -0.63
N VAL A 115 -16.52 12.18 -1.52
CA VAL A 115 -16.86 13.60 -1.42
C VAL A 115 -18.36 13.82 -1.51
N THR A 116 -19.05 13.13 -2.42
CA THR A 116 -20.51 13.20 -2.53
C THR A 116 -21.19 12.77 -1.23
N SER A 117 -20.72 11.66 -0.65
CA SER A 117 -21.23 11.12 0.61
C SER A 117 -20.99 12.07 1.78
N LEU A 118 -19.81 12.69 1.81
CA LEU A 118 -19.44 13.67 2.83
C LEU A 118 -20.32 14.92 2.75
N ARG A 119 -20.58 15.44 1.54
CA ARG A 119 -21.47 16.58 1.31
C ARG A 119 -22.89 16.26 1.81
N GLN A 120 -23.41 15.07 1.50
CA GLN A 120 -24.74 14.62 1.98
C GLN A 120 -24.78 14.48 3.51
N LEU A 121 -23.73 13.92 4.11
CA LEU A 121 -23.62 13.79 5.55
C LEU A 121 -23.59 15.15 6.24
N PHE A 122 -22.81 16.10 5.73
CA PHE A 122 -22.76 17.47 6.27
C PHE A 122 -24.10 18.17 6.15
N GLN A 123 -24.79 18.04 5.01
CA GLN A 123 -26.12 18.62 4.83
C GLN A 123 -27.14 18.08 5.84
N SER A 124 -27.06 16.80 6.20
CA SER A 124 -28.00 16.21 7.18
C SER A 124 -27.89 16.80 8.59
N TYR A 125 -26.76 17.43 8.92
CA TYR A 125 -26.49 18.00 10.24
C TYR A 125 -26.23 19.52 10.23
N GLU A 126 -26.39 20.21 9.09
CA GLU A 126 -25.99 21.61 8.88
C GLU A 126 -26.50 22.59 9.96
N ASN A 127 -27.68 22.34 10.53
CA ASN A 127 -28.30 23.17 11.57
C ASN A 127 -28.11 22.65 13.01
N SER A 128 -27.26 21.64 13.22
CA SER A 128 -27.04 21.02 14.52
C SER A 128 -25.97 21.75 15.34
N GLU A 129 -26.25 21.99 16.62
CA GLU A 129 -25.26 22.52 17.57
C GLU A 129 -24.12 21.52 17.88
N PHE A 130 -24.34 20.23 17.61
CA PHE A 130 -23.38 19.13 17.81
C PHE A 130 -22.93 18.53 16.48
N PHE A 131 -22.75 19.38 15.46
CA PHE A 131 -22.42 18.97 14.11
C PHE A 131 -21.20 18.03 14.07
N ASP A 132 -20.07 18.43 14.66
CA ASP A 132 -18.82 17.70 14.56
C ASP A 132 -18.89 16.36 15.30
N GLU A 133 -19.53 16.33 16.46
CA GLU A 133 -19.75 15.10 17.23
C GLU A 133 -20.65 14.12 16.48
N GLN A 134 -21.73 14.59 15.86
CA GLN A 134 -22.66 13.73 15.11
C GLN A 134 -22.03 13.16 13.85
N VAL A 135 -21.26 13.97 13.11
CA VAL A 135 -20.49 13.49 11.97
C VAL A 135 -19.45 12.45 12.41
N ALA A 136 -18.71 12.74 13.48
CA ALA A 136 -17.72 11.81 14.02
C ALA A 136 -18.36 10.49 14.48
N ASP A 137 -19.53 10.53 15.12
CA ASP A 137 -20.28 9.35 15.55
C ASP A 137 -20.67 8.46 14.35
N VAL A 138 -21.14 9.06 13.25
CA VAL A 138 -21.44 8.32 12.02
C VAL A 138 -20.19 7.63 11.47
N LEU A 139 -19.07 8.36 11.37
CA LEU A 139 -17.80 7.79 10.88
C LEU A 139 -17.28 6.67 11.80
N CYS A 140 -17.32 6.86 13.12
CA CYS A 140 -16.89 5.86 14.10
C CYS A 140 -17.72 4.58 14.00
N ARG A 141 -19.05 4.71 13.95
CA ARG A 141 -19.98 3.58 13.83
C ARG A 141 -19.83 2.82 12.50
N ASN A 142 -19.44 3.51 11.44
CA ASN A 142 -19.17 2.86 10.16
C ASN A 142 -17.79 2.20 10.12
N THR A 143 -16.77 2.81 10.74
CA THR A 143 -15.43 2.23 10.86
C THR A 143 -15.41 0.99 11.77
N SER A 144 -16.31 0.89 12.75
CA SER A 144 -16.45 -0.33 13.57
C SER A 144 -17.06 -1.51 12.83
N LYS A 145 -17.69 -1.29 11.66
CA LYS A 145 -18.20 -2.37 10.83
C LYS A 145 -17.07 -3.02 10.03
N PRO A 146 -16.99 -4.35 10.00
CA PRO A 146 -15.96 -5.05 9.24
C PRO A 146 -16.04 -4.70 7.74
N VAL A 147 -14.88 -4.64 7.09
CA VAL A 147 -14.77 -4.56 5.62
C VAL A 147 -14.62 -5.98 5.08
N ASN A 148 -15.39 -6.31 4.06
CA ASN A 148 -15.30 -7.57 3.35
C ASN A 148 -14.56 -7.37 2.01
N ASP A 149 -13.60 -8.24 1.74
CA ASP A 149 -12.71 -8.19 0.57
C ASP A 149 -12.89 -9.41 -0.35
N THR A 150 -14.12 -9.92 -0.40
CA THR A 150 -14.55 -11.06 -1.24
C THR A 150 -15.59 -10.68 -2.29
N PHE A 151 -15.82 -9.39 -2.51
CA PHE A 151 -16.77 -8.93 -3.53
C PHE A 151 -16.24 -9.19 -4.94
N ASP A 152 -17.15 -9.65 -5.81
CA ASP A 152 -16.88 -9.78 -7.24
C ASP A 152 -17.04 -8.43 -7.95
N ARG A 153 -18.04 -7.63 -7.54
CA ARG A 153 -18.36 -6.34 -8.16
C ARG A 153 -17.64 -5.18 -7.47
N PHE A 154 -17.12 -4.28 -8.29
CA PHE A 154 -16.44 -3.07 -7.85
C PHE A 154 -17.35 -2.10 -7.07
N ASP A 155 -18.59 -1.93 -7.52
CA ASP A 155 -19.56 -1.06 -6.85
C ASP A 155 -19.84 -1.53 -5.42
N ASP A 156 -20.08 -2.83 -5.24
CA ASP A 156 -20.35 -3.43 -3.94
C ASP A 156 -19.15 -3.24 -2.99
N TRP A 157 -17.93 -3.28 -3.52
CA TRP A 157 -16.72 -2.99 -2.74
C TRP A 157 -16.61 -1.52 -2.32
N ILE A 158 -16.87 -0.57 -3.23
CA ILE A 158 -16.82 0.88 -2.92
C ILE A 158 -17.94 1.31 -1.97
N ASP A 159 -19.12 0.71 -2.08
CA ASP A 159 -20.28 1.05 -1.26
C ASP A 159 -20.07 0.71 0.23
N GLN A 160 -19.04 -0.08 0.56
CA GLN A 160 -18.62 -0.30 1.95
C GLN A 160 -18.02 0.92 2.63
N PHE A 161 -17.46 1.86 1.87
CA PHE A 161 -16.76 3.03 2.41
C PHE A 161 -17.21 4.34 1.77
N SER A 162 -18.38 4.32 1.12
CA SER A 162 -19.04 5.48 0.57
C SER A 162 -20.56 5.40 0.83
N GLY A 163 -21.30 6.40 0.35
CA GLY A 163 -22.70 6.61 0.66
C GLY A 163 -22.95 6.62 2.17
N PRO A 164 -23.93 5.86 2.68
CA PRO A 164 -24.23 5.78 4.10
C PRO A 164 -23.16 5.06 4.93
N ASN A 165 -22.18 4.39 4.28
CA ASN A 165 -21.11 3.65 4.93
C ASN A 165 -19.76 4.40 4.92
N ILE A 166 -19.77 5.72 4.65
CA ILE A 166 -18.57 6.55 4.77
C ILE A 166 -17.95 6.39 6.16
N ARG A 167 -16.63 6.26 6.21
CA ARG A 167 -15.86 5.84 7.39
C ARG A 167 -14.54 6.61 7.48
N TRP A 168 -13.81 6.50 8.59
CA TRP A 168 -12.53 7.21 8.78
C TRP A 168 -11.48 6.85 7.72
N GLU A 169 -11.47 5.60 7.24
CA GLU A 169 -10.58 5.21 6.15
C GLU A 169 -10.90 5.97 4.85
N SER A 170 -12.18 6.27 4.59
CA SER A 170 -12.61 7.10 3.46
C SER A 170 -12.00 8.49 3.52
N ILE A 171 -11.95 9.08 4.72
CA ILE A 171 -11.35 10.40 4.94
C ILE A 171 -9.84 10.36 4.74
N GLY A 172 -9.17 9.31 5.20
CA GLY A 172 -7.76 9.07 4.91
C GLY A 172 -7.47 8.99 3.40
N LEU A 173 -8.36 8.35 2.63
CA LEU A 173 -8.22 8.26 1.17
C LEU A 173 -8.30 9.64 0.50
N LEU A 174 -9.08 10.59 1.02
CA LEU A 174 -9.10 11.97 0.52
C LEU A 174 -7.74 12.65 0.69
N TRP A 175 -7.14 12.59 1.88
CA TRP A 175 -5.81 13.13 2.15
C TRP A 175 -4.74 12.48 1.28
N ALA A 176 -4.79 11.16 1.16
CA ALA A 176 -3.84 10.44 0.35
C ALA A 176 -3.99 10.76 -1.16
N HIS A 177 -5.22 10.92 -1.64
CA HIS A 177 -5.47 11.33 -3.03
C HIS A 177 -5.08 12.79 -3.28
N LEU A 178 -5.31 13.71 -2.34
CA LEU A 178 -4.86 15.10 -2.43
C LEU A 178 -3.34 15.19 -2.64
N GLU A 179 -2.59 14.35 -1.93
CA GLU A 179 -1.14 14.17 -2.11
C GLU A 179 -0.78 13.27 -3.30
N GLY A 180 -1.74 12.87 -4.13
CA GLY A 180 -1.49 12.00 -5.29
C GLY A 180 -0.76 10.72 -4.92
N LEU A 181 -1.06 10.10 -3.79
CA LEU A 181 -0.42 8.87 -3.29
C LEU A 181 -1.20 7.62 -3.72
N SER A 182 -1.48 7.42 -5.01
CA SER A 182 -2.20 6.21 -5.47
C SER A 182 -1.23 5.11 -5.87
N ASP A 183 -0.73 5.19 -7.09
CA ASP A 183 0.28 4.34 -7.69
C ASP A 183 1.11 5.20 -8.66
N ALA A 184 2.24 4.70 -9.13
CA ALA A 184 3.19 5.48 -9.93
C ALA A 184 2.58 6.17 -11.16
N ILE A 185 1.47 5.64 -11.71
CA ILE A 185 0.81 6.16 -12.91
C ILE A 185 -0.31 7.13 -12.52
N SER A 186 -1.21 6.70 -11.64
CA SER A 186 -2.31 7.52 -11.12
C SER A 186 -1.82 8.81 -10.45
N THR A 187 -0.59 8.83 -9.88
CA THR A 187 0.00 10.07 -9.34
C THR A 187 0.18 11.17 -10.39
N LEU A 188 0.28 10.78 -11.65
CA LEU A 188 0.58 11.65 -12.79
C LEU A 188 -0.67 12.21 -13.46
N ASN A 189 -1.83 11.59 -13.22
CA ASN A 189 -3.10 12.02 -13.79
C ASN A 189 -3.64 13.25 -13.06
N TYR A 190 -4.51 13.99 -13.76
CA TYR A 190 -5.29 15.08 -13.16
C TYR A 190 -6.14 14.58 -12.00
N ARG A 191 -6.17 15.34 -10.89
CA ARG A 191 -6.99 15.05 -9.71
C ARG A 191 -8.06 16.11 -9.53
N GLN A 192 -9.30 15.66 -9.34
CA GLN A 192 -10.45 16.54 -9.05
C GLN A 192 -10.37 17.12 -7.63
N LEU A 193 -9.80 16.37 -6.68
CA LEU A 193 -9.52 16.87 -5.35
C LEU A 193 -8.16 17.58 -5.35
N GLN A 194 -8.18 18.89 -5.11
CA GLN A 194 -7.01 19.76 -5.18
C GLN A 194 -6.84 20.57 -3.90
N TRP A 195 -5.65 21.14 -3.74
CA TRP A 195 -5.37 22.05 -2.66
C TRP A 195 -6.13 23.36 -2.84
N VAL A 196 -6.67 23.89 -1.75
CA VAL A 196 -7.08 25.29 -1.70
C VAL A 196 -5.82 26.14 -1.87
N GLU A 197 -5.92 27.20 -2.68
CA GLU A 197 -4.79 28.09 -2.97
C GLU A 197 -4.17 28.64 -1.67
N GLY A 198 -2.83 28.58 -1.59
CA GLY A 198 -2.08 29.03 -0.41
C GLY A 198 -2.12 28.10 0.82
N LYS A 199 -2.93 27.03 0.82
CA LYS A 199 -3.09 26.12 1.97
C LYS A 199 -2.34 24.78 1.83
N ARG A 200 -1.47 24.62 0.83
CA ARG A 200 -0.73 23.38 0.60
C ARG A 200 0.25 23.09 1.74
N SER A 201 0.08 21.95 2.41
CA SER A 201 1.01 21.48 3.45
C SER A 201 1.08 19.96 3.51
N SER A 202 2.21 19.38 3.08
CA SER A 202 2.39 17.92 3.09
C SER A 202 2.65 17.33 4.47
N VAL A 203 3.18 18.14 5.40
CA VAL A 203 3.24 17.80 6.84
C VAL A 203 1.82 17.65 7.39
N LEU A 204 0.93 18.61 7.09
CA LEU A 204 -0.46 18.57 7.53
C LEU A 204 -1.19 17.34 6.98
N SER A 205 -1.02 17.04 5.68
CA SER A 205 -1.57 15.82 5.07
C SER A 205 -1.08 14.56 5.78
N HIS A 206 0.20 14.50 6.12
CA HIS A 206 0.79 13.36 6.81
C HIS A 206 0.16 13.18 8.19
N ASP A 207 0.01 14.25 8.96
CA ASP A 207 -0.62 14.20 10.28
C ASP A 207 -2.09 13.78 10.20
N HIS A 208 -2.85 14.30 9.23
CA HIS A 208 -4.25 13.94 9.05
C HIS A 208 -4.44 12.49 8.59
N LEU A 209 -3.55 12.00 7.72
CA LEU A 209 -3.53 10.61 7.32
C LEU A 209 -3.16 9.71 8.51
N HIS A 210 -2.20 10.11 9.33
CA HIS A 210 -1.85 9.43 10.59
C HIS A 210 -3.05 9.35 11.54
N TYR A 211 -3.77 10.46 11.74
CA TYR A 211 -4.95 10.50 12.59
C TYR A 211 -6.06 9.57 12.08
N CYS A 212 -6.34 9.55 10.78
CA CYS A 212 -7.32 8.63 10.21
C CYS A 212 -6.93 7.16 10.45
N ILE A 213 -5.64 6.83 10.37
CA ILE A 213 -5.12 5.48 10.66
C ILE A 213 -5.28 5.14 12.14
N GLU A 214 -4.86 6.03 13.06
CA GLU A 214 -4.97 5.77 14.51
C GLU A 214 -6.41 5.66 14.99
N ILE A 215 -7.31 6.51 14.47
CA ILE A 215 -8.74 6.41 14.74
C ILE A 215 -9.28 5.05 14.25
N SER A 216 -8.95 4.66 13.01
CA SER A 216 -9.44 3.40 12.44
C SER A 216 -8.94 2.17 13.22
N ARG A 217 -7.66 2.20 13.63
CA ARG A 217 -7.04 1.15 14.46
C ARG A 217 -7.67 0.99 15.85
N HIS A 218 -8.45 1.97 16.30
CA HIS A 218 -9.24 1.82 17.52
C HIS A 218 -10.38 0.79 17.35
N PHE A 219 -10.91 0.66 16.14
CA PHE A 219 -12.09 -0.15 15.84
C PHE A 219 -11.79 -1.45 15.09
N THR A 220 -10.66 -1.53 14.38
CA THR A 220 -10.26 -2.71 13.63
C THR A 220 -8.75 -2.99 13.75
N ALA A 221 -8.39 -4.27 13.77
CA ALA A 221 -6.99 -4.68 13.73
C ALA A 221 -6.36 -4.56 12.34
N GLY A 222 -7.18 -4.55 11.27
CA GLY A 222 -6.71 -4.46 9.91
C GLY A 222 -7.80 -4.76 8.89
N ASN A 223 -7.75 -4.04 7.77
CA ASN A 223 -8.52 -4.30 6.56
C ASN A 223 -7.74 -3.73 5.36
N ASN A 224 -8.14 -4.05 4.13
CA ASN A 224 -7.39 -3.62 2.95
C ASN A 224 -7.33 -2.10 2.78
N LEU A 225 -8.38 -1.35 3.15
CA LEU A 225 -8.38 0.11 3.07
C LEU A 225 -7.38 0.70 4.06
N LEU A 226 -7.38 0.21 5.30
CA LEU A 226 -6.46 0.66 6.33
C LEU A 226 -5.01 0.34 5.97
N LEU A 227 -4.76 -0.86 5.42
CA LEU A 227 -3.44 -1.24 4.91
C LEU A 227 -3.00 -0.33 3.75
N ASP A 228 -3.92 -0.02 2.83
CA ASP A 228 -3.70 0.93 1.73
C ASP A 228 -3.34 2.32 2.27
N LEU A 229 -3.98 2.80 3.34
CA LEU A 229 -3.61 4.05 3.99
C LEU A 229 -2.24 3.98 4.66
N CYS A 230 -1.90 2.90 5.37
CA CYS A 230 -0.59 2.73 5.98
C CYS A 230 0.55 2.80 4.96
N ARG A 231 0.42 2.13 3.80
CA ARG A 231 1.45 2.24 2.75
C ARG A 231 1.55 3.66 2.16
N ARG A 232 0.43 4.38 2.06
CA ARG A 232 0.40 5.75 1.52
C ARG A 232 0.99 6.74 2.52
N GLN A 233 0.72 6.56 3.81
CA GLN A 233 1.33 7.33 4.88
C GLN A 233 2.86 7.15 4.89
N ALA A 234 3.33 5.90 4.78
CA ALA A 234 4.76 5.63 4.65
C ALA A 234 5.37 6.34 3.42
N ALA A 235 4.73 6.22 2.25
CA ALA A 235 5.19 6.92 1.04
C ALA A 235 5.17 8.46 1.17
N LEU A 236 4.26 9.04 1.96
CA LEU A 236 4.28 10.47 2.26
C LEU A 236 5.40 10.81 3.24
N GLY A 237 5.65 9.93 4.21
CA GLY A 237 6.72 10.08 5.19
C GLY A 237 8.10 10.21 4.55
N THR A 238 8.38 9.43 3.49
CA THR A 238 9.62 9.58 2.72
C THR A 238 9.73 10.94 2.04
N MET A 239 8.65 11.42 1.41
CA MET A 239 8.64 12.71 0.73
C MET A 239 8.76 13.90 1.68
N VAL A 240 8.21 13.80 2.90
CA VAL A 240 8.16 14.92 3.85
C VAL A 240 9.38 14.95 4.77
N TYR A 241 9.80 13.78 5.27
CA TYR A 241 10.83 13.69 6.32
C TYR A 241 12.11 12.97 5.85
N GLY A 242 12.11 12.40 4.64
CA GLY A 242 13.20 11.61 4.10
C GLY A 242 13.15 10.13 4.47
N ASP A 243 13.82 9.30 3.67
CA ASP A 243 13.79 7.83 3.75
C ASP A 243 14.49 7.27 5.00
N ALA A 244 15.48 8.00 5.52
CA ALA A 244 16.18 7.62 6.76
C ALA A 244 15.39 7.96 8.03
N SER A 245 14.26 8.68 7.92
CA SER A 245 13.53 9.23 9.07
C SER A 245 12.82 8.13 9.89
N PRO A 246 12.82 8.23 11.23
CA PRO A 246 12.07 7.28 12.06
C PRO A 246 10.56 7.32 11.79
N ILE A 247 10.04 8.45 11.31
CA ILE A 247 8.62 8.62 10.95
C ILE A 247 8.23 7.67 9.82
N PHE A 248 9.03 7.61 8.76
CA PHE A 248 8.84 6.65 7.69
C PHE A 248 8.90 5.21 8.21
N TRP A 249 9.97 4.86 8.94
CA TRP A 249 10.20 3.50 9.41
C TRP A 249 9.10 2.98 10.36
N ASN A 250 8.55 3.85 11.21
CA ASN A 250 7.41 3.50 12.05
C ASN A 250 6.16 3.21 11.21
N SER A 251 5.86 4.05 10.22
CA SER A 251 4.70 3.86 9.33
C SER A 251 4.86 2.60 8.45
N HIS A 252 6.06 2.35 7.92
CA HIS A 252 6.37 1.19 7.09
C HIS A 252 6.32 -0.13 7.89
N SER A 253 6.87 -0.15 9.11
CA SER A 253 6.79 -1.33 9.98
C SER A 253 5.36 -1.65 10.41
N LEU A 254 4.52 -0.63 10.67
CA LEU A 254 3.08 -0.82 10.90
C LEU A 254 2.40 -1.44 9.67
N CYS A 255 2.70 -0.92 8.48
CA CYS A 255 2.18 -1.43 7.21
C CYS A 255 2.51 -2.92 7.00
N ILE A 256 3.78 -3.30 7.19
CA ILE A 256 4.23 -4.69 7.06
C ILE A 256 3.59 -5.59 8.13
N SER A 257 3.54 -5.13 9.38
CA SER A 257 2.92 -5.89 10.47
C SER A 257 1.45 -6.17 10.19
N MET A 258 0.72 -5.18 9.66
CA MET A 258 -0.68 -5.33 9.27
C MET A 258 -0.85 -6.28 8.09
N LEU A 259 0.00 -6.18 7.06
CA LEU A 259 0.04 -7.10 5.92
C LEU A 259 0.24 -8.55 6.39
N LEU A 260 1.15 -8.78 7.33
CA LEU A 260 1.42 -10.10 7.91
C LEU A 260 0.23 -10.59 8.74
N PHE A 261 -0.32 -9.73 9.61
CA PHE A 261 -1.52 -10.01 10.41
C PHE A 261 -2.72 -10.37 9.54
N MET A 262 -2.90 -9.74 8.39
CA MET A 262 -3.98 -10.04 7.45
C MET A 262 -3.71 -11.29 6.59
N GLY A 263 -2.51 -11.88 6.67
CA GLY A 263 -2.14 -13.07 5.89
C GLY A 263 -1.87 -12.80 4.41
N LEU A 264 -1.76 -11.54 3.99
CA LEU A 264 -1.59 -11.21 2.56
C LEU A 264 -0.21 -11.58 1.99
N HIS A 265 0.75 -11.95 2.83
CA HIS A 265 2.02 -12.54 2.41
C HIS A 265 1.88 -14.01 1.98
N ALA A 266 0.85 -14.69 2.49
CA ALA A 266 0.62 -16.11 2.35
C ALA A 266 -0.83 -16.38 1.96
N SER A 267 -1.25 -15.85 0.80
CA SER A 267 -2.65 -15.86 0.32
C SER A 267 -3.24 -17.26 0.04
N GLY A 268 -2.54 -18.33 0.43
CA GLY A 268 -2.95 -19.73 0.30
C GLY A 268 -3.08 -20.19 -1.14
N GLU A 269 -2.63 -19.40 -2.13
CA GLU A 269 -2.60 -19.82 -3.52
C GLU A 269 -1.51 -20.87 -3.64
N PRO A 270 -1.87 -22.13 -3.93
CA PRO A 270 -0.88 -23.17 -3.87
C PRO A 270 0.18 -22.88 -4.94
N SER A 271 1.44 -22.85 -4.52
CA SER A 271 2.60 -23.03 -5.40
C SER A 271 2.59 -24.40 -6.11
N ARG A 272 1.53 -25.20 -5.90
CA ARG A 272 1.26 -26.49 -6.52
C ARG A 272 -0.01 -26.38 -7.37
N LEU A 273 0.11 -26.79 -8.61
CA LEU A 273 -0.85 -26.79 -9.74
C LEU A 273 -2.24 -27.47 -9.51
N GLN A 274 -2.74 -27.62 -8.28
CA GLN A 274 -3.89 -28.50 -7.99
C GLN A 274 -5.17 -27.83 -7.43
N GLU A 275 -5.19 -26.53 -7.17
CA GLU A 275 -6.46 -25.81 -6.97
C GLU A 275 -6.69 -24.85 -8.13
N GLN A 276 -7.95 -24.71 -8.57
CA GLN A 276 -8.26 -23.77 -9.64
C GLN A 276 -7.79 -22.37 -9.23
N PRO A 277 -7.07 -21.63 -10.09
CA PRO A 277 -6.66 -20.27 -9.79
C PRO A 277 -7.90 -19.45 -9.41
N LYS A 278 -7.82 -18.71 -8.30
CA LYS A 278 -8.93 -17.84 -7.86
C LYS A 278 -9.39 -16.98 -9.04
N LYS A 279 -10.70 -16.93 -9.28
CA LYS A 279 -11.31 -16.08 -10.31
C LYS A 279 -10.77 -14.66 -10.14
N ALA A 280 -10.22 -14.08 -11.21
CA ALA A 280 -9.75 -12.70 -11.17
C ALA A 280 -10.93 -11.77 -10.87
N SER A 281 -10.76 -10.92 -9.86
CA SER A 281 -11.70 -9.88 -9.45
C SER A 281 -10.94 -8.67 -8.93
N PHE A 282 -11.60 -7.53 -8.81
CA PHE A 282 -10.96 -6.32 -8.28
C PHE A 282 -10.32 -6.59 -6.91
N CYS A 283 -11.04 -7.20 -5.96
CA CYS A 283 -10.52 -7.44 -4.62
C CYS A 283 -9.29 -8.37 -4.62
N VAL A 284 -9.28 -9.43 -5.45
CA VAL A 284 -8.13 -10.35 -5.55
C VAL A 284 -6.91 -9.61 -6.09
N GLU A 285 -7.05 -8.92 -7.21
CA GLU A 285 -5.95 -8.22 -7.87
C GLU A 285 -5.46 -7.03 -7.03
N HIS A 286 -6.36 -6.32 -6.34
CA HIS A 286 -5.99 -5.23 -5.43
C HIS A 286 -5.16 -5.73 -4.24
N LYS A 287 -5.51 -6.88 -3.63
CA LYS A 287 -4.71 -7.50 -2.56
C LYS A 287 -3.30 -7.87 -3.03
N ARG A 288 -3.20 -8.50 -4.22
CA ARG A 288 -1.91 -8.83 -4.83
C ARG A 288 -1.08 -7.58 -5.11
N LEU A 289 -1.73 -6.50 -5.59
CA LEU A 289 -1.10 -5.21 -5.83
C LEU A 289 -0.56 -4.57 -4.55
N LEU A 290 -1.34 -4.56 -3.46
CA LEU A 290 -0.90 -4.06 -2.15
C LEU A 290 0.32 -4.82 -1.64
N TYR A 291 0.27 -6.16 -1.68
CA TYR A 291 1.40 -7.00 -1.30
C TYR A 291 2.65 -6.68 -2.11
N CYS A 292 2.54 -6.61 -3.43
CA CYS A 292 3.67 -6.32 -4.31
C CYS A 292 4.27 -4.93 -4.05
N TYR A 293 3.42 -3.92 -3.83
CA TYR A 293 3.85 -2.57 -3.48
C TYR A 293 4.67 -2.53 -2.19
N ILE A 294 4.15 -3.18 -1.14
CA ILE A 294 4.78 -3.18 0.18
C ILE A 294 6.09 -4.00 0.14
N PHE A 295 6.08 -5.16 -0.50
CA PHE A 295 7.28 -5.99 -0.67
C PHE A 295 8.37 -5.24 -1.43
N LYS A 296 8.03 -4.64 -2.57
CA LYS A 296 8.98 -3.86 -3.38
C LYS A 296 9.56 -2.66 -2.62
N ASN A 297 8.71 -1.95 -1.87
CA ASN A 297 9.19 -0.79 -1.10
C ASN A 297 10.13 -1.22 0.01
N ASP A 298 9.85 -2.32 0.71
CA ASP A 298 10.78 -2.89 1.69
C ASP A 298 12.20 -3.07 1.11
N LYS A 299 12.32 -3.61 -0.12
CA LYS A 299 13.63 -3.80 -0.78
C LYS A 299 14.29 -2.51 -1.19
N SER A 300 13.52 -1.57 -1.75
CA SER A 300 14.03 -0.23 -2.07
C SER A 300 14.70 0.41 -0.87
N GLU A 301 14.05 0.38 0.29
CA GLU A 301 14.55 1.05 1.51
C GLU A 301 15.76 0.37 2.13
N VAL A 302 15.83 -0.96 2.03
CA VAL A 302 17.01 -1.72 2.45
C VAL A 302 18.23 -1.34 1.62
N THR A 303 18.09 -1.25 0.29
CA THR A 303 19.21 -0.83 -0.57
C THR A 303 19.69 0.59 -0.29
N LEU A 304 18.79 1.46 0.18
CA LEU A 304 19.10 2.84 0.49
C LEU A 304 19.76 3.02 1.86
N THR A 305 19.23 2.34 2.88
CA THR A 305 19.63 2.56 4.28
C THR A 305 20.63 1.53 4.81
N GLY A 306 20.77 0.38 4.14
CA GLY A 306 21.53 -0.78 4.62
C GLY A 306 20.91 -1.48 5.82
N ARG A 307 19.68 -1.14 6.22
CA ARG A 307 18.97 -1.81 7.32
C ARG A 307 18.43 -3.17 6.86
N PRO A 308 18.31 -4.17 7.75
CA PRO A 308 17.71 -5.45 7.38
C PRO A 308 16.28 -5.32 6.83
N PRO A 309 15.89 -6.15 5.85
CA PRO A 309 14.53 -6.18 5.35
C PRO A 309 13.53 -6.64 6.41
N LEU A 310 12.31 -6.11 6.36
CA LEU A 310 11.22 -6.53 7.27
C LEU A 310 10.38 -7.67 6.67
N LEU A 311 10.43 -7.87 5.35
CA LEU A 311 9.85 -9.03 4.67
C LEU A 311 10.96 -9.89 4.06
N SER A 312 10.75 -11.19 3.91
CA SER A 312 11.66 -12.03 3.10
C SER A 312 10.82 -12.82 2.12
N ARG A 313 11.32 -12.95 0.88
CA ARG A 313 10.71 -13.77 -0.15
C ARG A 313 10.56 -15.24 0.30
N ARG A 314 11.41 -15.72 1.21
CA ARG A 314 11.39 -17.09 1.73
C ARG A 314 10.10 -17.45 2.47
N TYR A 315 9.40 -16.45 2.99
CA TYR A 315 8.16 -16.63 3.76
C TYR A 315 6.92 -16.10 3.04
N CYS A 316 7.08 -15.64 1.79
CA CYS A 316 5.97 -15.11 1.01
C CYS A 316 5.59 -16.06 -0.14
N SER A 317 4.29 -16.25 -0.36
CA SER A 317 3.75 -17.09 -1.44
C SER A 317 2.69 -16.39 -2.31
N THR A 318 2.34 -15.13 -1.99
CA THR A 318 1.37 -14.36 -2.77
C THR A 318 1.88 -14.08 -4.19
N LEU A 319 1.07 -14.41 -5.18
CA LEU A 319 1.36 -14.16 -6.59
C LEU A 319 1.23 -12.66 -6.95
N PRO A 320 2.02 -12.16 -7.90
CA PRO A 320 1.87 -10.79 -8.39
C PRO A 320 0.55 -10.60 -9.16
N PRO A 321 -0.02 -9.38 -9.16
CA PRO A 321 -1.30 -9.11 -9.83
C PRO A 321 -1.18 -9.32 -11.33
N LEU A 322 -2.24 -9.83 -11.96
CA LEU A 322 -2.35 -9.88 -13.42
C LEU A 322 -2.23 -8.46 -13.99
N ASP A 323 -1.71 -8.38 -15.21
CA ASP A 323 -1.51 -7.10 -15.89
C ASP A 323 -2.81 -6.58 -16.52
N LEU A 324 -3.75 -6.27 -15.64
CA LEU A 324 -5.09 -5.80 -15.96
C LEU A 324 -5.20 -4.31 -15.60
N PRO A 325 -5.63 -3.44 -16.54
CA PRO A 325 -5.72 -2.00 -16.26
C PRO A 325 -6.87 -1.69 -15.30
N ASP A 326 -6.71 -0.72 -14.39
CA ASP A 326 -7.70 -0.35 -13.37
C ASP A 326 -9.12 -0.14 -13.94
N ARG A 327 -9.23 0.42 -15.15
CA ARG A 327 -10.52 0.68 -15.81
C ARG A 327 -11.35 -0.59 -16.07
N CYS A 328 -10.69 -1.74 -16.29
CA CYS A 328 -11.40 -2.97 -16.59
C CYS A 328 -11.97 -3.62 -15.33
N MET A 329 -11.48 -3.22 -14.15
CA MET A 329 -11.90 -3.80 -12.88
C MET A 329 -13.31 -3.35 -12.44
N MET A 330 -13.91 -2.40 -13.16
CA MET A 330 -15.23 -1.85 -12.86
C MET A 330 -16.38 -2.73 -13.40
N SER A 331 -16.11 -3.66 -14.31
CA SER A 331 -17.12 -4.58 -14.88
C SER A 331 -16.54 -5.98 -15.11
N GLU A 332 -17.30 -7.01 -14.76
CA GLU A 332 -16.89 -8.41 -14.96
C GLU A 332 -16.67 -8.75 -16.44
N ASP A 333 -17.50 -8.18 -17.33
CA ASP A 333 -17.38 -8.40 -18.77
C ASP A 333 -16.05 -7.84 -19.31
N THR A 334 -15.65 -6.67 -18.81
CA THR A 334 -14.38 -6.04 -19.21
C THR A 334 -13.17 -6.80 -18.64
N ILE A 335 -13.26 -7.35 -17.43
CA ILE A 335 -12.21 -8.26 -16.90
C ILE A 335 -12.09 -9.48 -17.80
N ALA A 336 -13.19 -10.13 -18.16
CA ALA A 336 -13.19 -11.33 -19.00
C ALA A 336 -12.61 -11.06 -20.40
N GLU A 337 -12.83 -9.87 -20.96
CA GLU A 337 -12.23 -9.45 -22.22
C GLU A 337 -10.71 -9.20 -22.10
N GLU A 338 -10.28 -8.46 -21.07
CA GLU A 338 -8.86 -8.17 -20.86
C GLU A 338 -8.05 -9.44 -20.53
N LEU A 339 -8.63 -10.39 -19.80
CA LEU A 339 -8.01 -11.69 -19.53
C LEU A 339 -7.63 -12.46 -20.81
N LYS A 340 -8.41 -12.33 -21.89
CA LYS A 340 -8.09 -12.96 -23.20
C LYS A 340 -6.89 -12.31 -23.88
N ASN A 341 -6.54 -11.09 -23.48
CA ASN A 341 -5.42 -10.32 -24.02
C ASN A 341 -4.17 -10.40 -23.13
N LEU A 342 -4.09 -11.38 -22.24
CA LEU A 342 -2.90 -11.67 -21.47
C LEU A 342 -2.05 -12.75 -22.17
N ASP A 343 -0.72 -12.64 -22.04
CA ASP A 343 0.20 -13.70 -22.43
C ASP A 343 0.22 -14.84 -21.40
N GLY A 344 0.96 -15.92 -21.70
CA GLY A 344 1.08 -17.07 -20.80
C GLY A 344 1.73 -16.78 -19.43
N ARG A 345 2.31 -15.59 -19.24
CA ARG A 345 2.89 -15.11 -17.98
C ARG A 345 2.03 -14.02 -17.32
N GLY A 346 0.83 -13.75 -17.85
CA GLY A 346 -0.11 -12.78 -17.30
C GLY A 346 0.20 -11.31 -17.61
N TRP A 347 1.04 -11.02 -18.61
CA TRP A 347 1.30 -9.66 -19.11
C TRP A 347 0.29 -9.26 -20.18
N ASN A 348 -0.06 -7.98 -20.26
CA ASN A 348 -0.92 -7.47 -21.31
C ASN A 348 -0.19 -7.47 -22.67
N THR A 349 -0.90 -7.90 -23.72
CA THR A 349 -0.36 -7.92 -25.08
C THR A 349 -0.61 -6.62 -25.85
N LYS A 350 -1.41 -5.72 -25.30
CA LYS A 350 -1.79 -4.42 -25.91
C LYS A 350 -0.66 -3.38 -25.84
N GLY A 351 0.36 -3.61 -25.02
CA GLY A 351 1.49 -2.70 -24.85
C GLY A 351 1.20 -1.49 -23.97
N GLU A 352 0.11 -1.55 -23.19
CA GLU A 352 -0.26 -0.50 -22.25
C GLU A 352 0.59 -0.60 -20.98
N ILE A 353 0.93 0.53 -20.38
CA ILE A 353 1.53 0.56 -19.03
C ILE A 353 0.46 1.07 -18.06
N SER A 354 -0.16 0.15 -17.33
CA SER A 354 -1.06 0.43 -16.20
C SER A 354 -0.34 0.32 -14.86
N SER A 355 -1.03 0.71 -13.79
CA SER A 355 -0.55 0.57 -12.40
C SER A 355 -0.08 -0.85 -12.10
N SER A 356 -0.89 -1.85 -12.49
CA SER A 356 -0.58 -3.27 -12.41
C SER A 356 0.65 -3.66 -13.22
N THR A 357 0.80 -3.19 -14.47
CA THR A 357 2.00 -3.44 -15.29
C THR A 357 3.27 -3.00 -14.57
N TYR A 358 3.27 -1.75 -14.09
CA TYR A 358 4.46 -1.14 -13.49
C TYR A 358 4.81 -1.80 -12.16
N ILE A 359 3.83 -2.06 -11.29
CA ILE A 359 4.13 -2.69 -10.00
C ILE A 359 4.53 -4.16 -10.16
N ARG A 360 3.94 -4.89 -11.12
CA ARG A 360 4.33 -6.26 -11.45
C ARG A 360 5.79 -6.32 -11.89
N ALA A 361 6.21 -5.40 -12.76
CA ALA A 361 7.60 -5.28 -13.20
C ALA A 361 8.56 -5.03 -12.02
N ARG A 362 8.24 -4.03 -11.20
CA ARG A 362 9.05 -3.68 -10.02
C ARG A 362 9.10 -4.82 -9.01
N TYR A 363 8.01 -5.57 -8.82
CA TYR A 363 7.98 -6.73 -7.95
C TYR A 363 8.93 -7.84 -8.40
N PHE A 364 8.90 -8.24 -9.68
CA PHE A 364 9.80 -9.29 -10.18
C PHE A 364 11.28 -8.91 -9.99
N MET A 365 11.63 -7.66 -10.27
CA MET A 365 12.98 -7.15 -10.00
C MET A 365 13.32 -7.20 -8.50
N SER A 366 12.42 -6.70 -7.65
CA SER A 366 12.60 -6.72 -6.19
C SER A 366 12.66 -8.12 -5.60
N TYR A 367 12.04 -9.11 -6.22
CA TYR A 367 12.09 -10.51 -5.78
C TYR A 367 13.50 -11.08 -5.93
N VAL A 368 14.18 -10.78 -7.03
CA VAL A 368 15.59 -11.17 -7.23
C VAL A 368 16.51 -10.31 -6.35
N LEU A 369 16.23 -9.01 -6.23
CA LEU A 369 16.98 -8.10 -5.35
C LEU A 369 16.95 -8.55 -3.88
N ASP A 370 15.86 -9.14 -3.40
CA ASP A 370 15.79 -9.66 -2.03
C ASP A 370 16.88 -10.73 -1.77
N GLU A 371 17.20 -11.55 -2.77
CA GLU A 371 18.29 -12.51 -2.68
C GLU A 371 19.67 -11.84 -2.70
N VAL A 372 19.84 -10.78 -3.50
CA VAL A 372 21.05 -9.94 -3.45
C VAL A 372 21.23 -9.33 -2.06
N ILE A 373 20.14 -8.85 -1.44
CA ILE A 373 20.12 -8.31 -0.08
C ILE A 373 20.48 -9.38 0.95
N GLU A 374 19.94 -10.60 0.83
CA GLU A 374 20.29 -11.74 1.69
C GLU A 374 21.80 -11.99 1.68
N VAL A 375 22.44 -11.93 0.52
CA VAL A 375 23.90 -12.08 0.39
C VAL A 375 24.65 -10.87 0.95
N ALA A 376 24.18 -9.65 0.66
CA ALA A 376 24.85 -8.42 1.06
C ALA A 376 24.85 -8.17 2.58
N LEU A 377 23.77 -8.55 3.26
CA LEU A 377 23.57 -8.31 4.70
C LEU A 377 23.69 -9.60 5.53
N GLY A 378 23.72 -10.76 4.88
CA GLY A 378 23.81 -12.05 5.55
C GLY A 378 25.15 -12.28 6.20
N ASN A 379 25.16 -13.08 7.27
CA ASN A 379 26.39 -13.53 7.94
C ASN A 379 26.94 -14.83 7.33
N GLU A 380 26.45 -15.25 6.16
CA GLU A 380 26.85 -16.52 5.54
C GLU A 380 28.30 -16.47 5.05
N THR A 381 29.11 -17.43 5.47
CA THR A 381 30.55 -17.48 5.20
C THR A 381 30.93 -18.15 3.87
N HIS A 382 29.95 -18.65 3.10
CA HIS A 382 30.18 -19.52 1.93
C HIS A 382 29.50 -19.04 0.64
N VAL A 383 29.47 -17.72 0.42
CA VAL A 383 29.05 -17.16 -0.86
C VAL A 383 30.17 -17.36 -1.89
N THR A 384 29.90 -18.09 -2.98
CA THR A 384 30.86 -18.32 -4.06
C THR A 384 30.73 -17.27 -5.16
N LEU A 385 31.81 -17.04 -5.91
CA LEU A 385 31.78 -16.16 -7.09
C LEU A 385 30.79 -16.67 -8.15
N GLU A 386 30.76 -17.99 -8.38
CA GLU A 386 29.80 -18.63 -9.30
C GLU A 386 28.35 -18.32 -8.93
N TYR A 387 28.03 -18.31 -7.64
CA TYR A 387 26.68 -17.97 -7.17
C TYR A 387 26.34 -16.49 -7.38
N LEU A 388 27.30 -15.58 -7.16
CA LEU A 388 27.11 -14.15 -7.44
C LEU A 388 26.96 -13.88 -8.95
N GLU A 389 27.68 -14.60 -9.80
CA GLU A 389 27.53 -14.54 -11.26
C GLU A 389 26.17 -15.06 -11.72
N ASP A 390 25.67 -16.15 -11.12
CA ASP A 390 24.31 -16.65 -11.34
C ASP A 390 23.24 -15.62 -10.93
N ILE A 391 23.39 -15.02 -9.74
CA ILE A 391 22.50 -13.95 -9.28
C ILE A 391 22.52 -12.78 -10.26
N LYS A 392 23.71 -12.33 -10.70
CA LYS A 392 23.85 -11.27 -11.71
C LYS A 392 23.09 -11.61 -12.99
N ALA A 393 23.23 -12.84 -13.49
CA ALA A 393 22.53 -13.31 -14.67
C ALA A 393 21.01 -13.28 -14.48
N ARG A 394 20.50 -13.69 -13.30
CA ARG A 394 19.06 -13.63 -12.98
C ARG A 394 18.53 -12.21 -12.83
N VAL A 395 19.31 -11.27 -12.27
CA VAL A 395 18.95 -9.84 -12.24
C VAL A 395 18.81 -9.29 -13.66
N THR A 396 19.76 -9.60 -14.55
CA THR A 396 19.66 -9.24 -15.97
C THR A 396 18.46 -9.90 -16.64
N GLN A 397 18.25 -11.20 -16.41
CA GLN A 397 17.16 -11.96 -17.01
C GLN A 397 15.79 -11.39 -16.62
N ALA A 398 15.60 -11.07 -15.34
CA ALA A 398 14.37 -10.48 -14.83
C ALA A 398 14.02 -9.15 -15.51
N PHE A 399 15.02 -8.38 -15.95
CA PHE A 399 14.80 -7.14 -16.70
C PHE A 399 14.54 -7.39 -18.19
N ILE A 400 15.39 -8.16 -18.87
CA ILE A 400 15.31 -8.34 -20.33
C ILE A 400 14.11 -9.17 -20.78
N GLU A 401 13.60 -10.06 -19.91
CA GLU A 401 12.40 -10.84 -20.19
C GLU A 401 11.11 -10.04 -20.08
N MET A 402 11.15 -8.81 -19.56
CA MET A 402 9.95 -7.98 -19.49
C MET A 402 9.40 -7.67 -20.89
N PRO A 403 8.09 -7.42 -21.02
CA PRO A 403 7.51 -6.95 -22.27
C PRO A 403 8.27 -5.74 -22.85
N SER A 404 8.48 -5.75 -24.17
CA SER A 404 9.30 -4.73 -24.86
C SER A 404 8.81 -3.28 -24.65
N HIS A 405 7.53 -3.11 -24.34
CA HIS A 405 6.93 -1.80 -24.07
C HIS A 405 7.32 -1.22 -22.70
N LEU A 406 8.00 -1.97 -21.83
CA LEU A 406 8.55 -1.52 -20.54
C LEU A 406 10.05 -1.20 -20.60
N ILE A 407 10.73 -1.59 -21.68
CA ILE A 407 12.17 -1.43 -21.80
C ILE A 407 12.50 -0.03 -22.29
N PHE A 408 13.29 0.70 -21.50
CA PHE A 408 13.86 1.98 -21.90
C PHE A 408 14.92 1.81 -22.98
N LYS A 409 14.85 2.67 -23.99
CA LYS A 409 15.86 2.82 -25.03
C LYS A 409 16.27 4.28 -25.13
N TYR A 410 17.55 4.58 -25.32
CA TYR A 410 17.99 5.98 -25.39
C TYR A 410 17.34 6.74 -26.55
N GLU A 411 17.02 6.05 -27.64
CA GLU A 411 16.32 6.57 -28.81
C GLU A 411 14.88 7.03 -28.49
N ASP A 412 14.29 6.54 -27.39
CA ASP A 412 12.96 6.98 -26.94
C ASP A 412 12.96 8.46 -26.52
N LEU A 413 14.12 9.02 -26.15
CA LEU A 413 14.26 10.44 -25.80
C LEU A 413 13.99 11.34 -27.01
N ASP A 414 14.36 10.89 -28.20
CA ASP A 414 14.20 11.63 -29.44
C ASP A 414 12.81 11.47 -30.06
N ASN A 415 11.95 10.61 -29.49
CA ASN A 415 10.60 10.39 -29.98
C ASN A 415 9.60 11.40 -29.36
N PRO A 416 9.14 12.41 -30.11
CA PRO A 416 8.19 13.39 -29.59
C PRO A 416 6.76 12.83 -29.45
N ARG A 417 6.46 11.68 -30.06
CA ARG A 417 5.15 11.03 -29.99
C ARG A 417 5.02 10.10 -28.79
N LEU A 418 6.13 9.77 -28.13
CA LEU A 418 6.10 8.92 -26.96
C LEU A 418 5.56 9.70 -25.77
N ASP A 419 4.51 9.14 -25.16
CA ASP A 419 3.93 9.67 -23.93
C ASP A 419 5.00 9.86 -22.85
N THR A 420 5.03 11.05 -22.26
CA THR A 420 6.10 11.43 -21.32
C THR A 420 6.00 10.62 -20.02
N HIS A 421 4.81 10.22 -19.58
CA HIS A 421 4.62 9.37 -18.41
C HIS A 421 5.16 7.97 -18.66
N VAL A 422 4.85 7.39 -19.82
CA VAL A 422 5.40 6.10 -20.27
C VAL A 422 6.93 6.14 -20.30
N LEU A 423 7.52 7.15 -20.94
CA LEU A 423 8.97 7.32 -21.00
C LEU A 423 9.59 7.41 -19.60
N TYR A 424 8.99 8.20 -18.72
CA TYR A 424 9.46 8.35 -17.34
C TYR A 424 9.45 7.02 -16.58
N LEU A 425 8.37 6.23 -16.69
CA LEU A 425 8.27 4.92 -16.03
C LEU A 425 9.31 3.93 -16.56
N ARG A 426 9.56 3.91 -17.87
CA ARG A 426 10.63 3.09 -18.47
C ARG A 426 12.00 3.46 -17.91
N ILE A 427 12.28 4.77 -17.80
CA ILE A 427 13.53 5.26 -17.22
C ILE A 427 13.68 4.80 -15.76
N LEU A 428 12.61 4.87 -14.96
CA LEU A 428 12.66 4.40 -13.57
C LEU A 428 12.89 2.89 -13.44
N LEU A 429 12.31 2.07 -14.33
CA LEU A 429 12.58 0.63 -14.39
C LEU A 429 14.04 0.37 -14.75
N TYR A 430 14.57 1.08 -15.74
CA TYR A 430 15.96 0.93 -16.15
C TYR A 430 16.94 1.37 -15.06
N LEU A 431 16.66 2.48 -14.36
CA LEU A 431 17.44 2.91 -13.20
C LEU A 431 17.44 1.86 -12.09
N SER A 432 16.27 1.30 -11.76
CA SER A 432 16.17 0.23 -10.76
C SER A 432 17.03 -0.98 -11.17
N TYR A 433 16.98 -1.38 -12.43
CA TYR A 433 17.80 -2.48 -12.95
C TYR A 433 19.29 -2.20 -12.83
N ARG A 434 19.75 -1.02 -13.25
CA ARG A 434 21.17 -0.66 -13.15
C ARG A 434 21.64 -0.54 -11.71
N LYS A 435 20.77 -0.13 -10.79
CA LYS A 435 21.06 -0.10 -9.35
C LYS A 435 21.25 -1.51 -8.82
N ASP A 436 20.38 -2.44 -9.16
CA ASP A 436 20.48 -3.83 -8.73
C ASP A 436 21.77 -4.47 -9.24
N ILE A 437 22.13 -4.24 -10.52
CA ILE A 437 23.42 -4.67 -11.08
C ILE A 437 24.59 -4.02 -10.32
N PHE A 438 24.53 -2.72 -10.02
CA PHE A 438 25.59 -2.04 -9.26
C PHE A 438 25.84 -2.70 -7.90
N VAL A 439 24.78 -3.08 -7.18
CA VAL A 439 24.93 -3.81 -5.91
C VAL A 439 25.60 -5.17 -6.12
N VAL A 440 25.20 -5.93 -7.14
CA VAL A 440 25.82 -7.24 -7.44
C VAL A 440 27.29 -7.12 -7.85
N GLU A 441 27.65 -6.14 -8.68
CA GLU A 441 29.05 -5.89 -9.08
C GLU A 441 29.92 -5.54 -7.86
N ARG A 442 29.37 -4.76 -6.92
CA ARG A 442 30.07 -4.48 -5.65
C ARG A 442 30.29 -5.74 -4.82
N LEU A 443 29.29 -6.63 -4.78
CA LEU A 443 29.42 -7.91 -4.08
C LEU A 443 30.47 -8.79 -4.75
N LEU A 444 30.48 -8.90 -6.08
CA LEU A 444 31.48 -9.65 -6.84
C LEU A 444 32.90 -9.20 -6.49
N LEU A 445 33.18 -7.88 -6.54
CA LEU A 445 34.48 -7.35 -6.17
C LEU A 445 34.82 -7.59 -4.69
N ALA A 446 33.85 -7.46 -3.79
CA ALA A 446 34.04 -7.74 -2.37
C ALA A 446 34.39 -9.23 -2.10
N HIS A 447 33.99 -10.13 -2.98
CA HIS A 447 34.27 -11.58 -2.90
C HIS A 447 35.46 -12.01 -3.78
N GLY A 448 36.24 -11.08 -4.32
CA GLY A 448 37.49 -11.36 -5.02
C GLY A 448 37.37 -11.58 -6.53
N ALA A 449 36.26 -11.16 -7.16
CA ALA A 449 36.18 -11.12 -8.62
C ALA A 449 37.24 -10.17 -9.22
N ILE A 450 37.63 -10.44 -10.46
CA ILE A 450 38.56 -9.58 -11.21
C ILE A 450 37.83 -8.28 -11.56
N ASP A 451 38.45 -7.14 -11.28
CA ASP A 451 37.96 -5.83 -11.74
C ASP A 451 38.19 -5.68 -13.25
N ASP A 452 37.13 -5.90 -14.02
CA ASP A 452 37.09 -5.73 -15.47
C ASP A 452 36.51 -4.36 -15.89
N GLY A 453 36.26 -3.47 -14.92
CA GLY A 453 35.63 -2.16 -15.15
C GLY A 453 34.10 -2.18 -15.21
N SER A 454 33.42 -3.32 -15.05
CA SER A 454 31.96 -3.42 -15.11
C SER A 454 31.25 -2.57 -14.05
N LEU A 455 31.81 -2.47 -12.84
CA LEU A 455 31.27 -1.60 -11.79
C LEU A 455 31.31 -0.12 -12.21
N LEU A 456 32.44 0.33 -12.78
CA LEU A 456 32.60 1.71 -13.23
C LEU A 456 31.66 2.02 -14.40
N ALA A 457 31.54 1.11 -15.36
CA ALA A 457 30.60 1.23 -16.48
C ALA A 457 29.15 1.35 -15.97
N THR A 458 28.78 0.54 -14.97
CA THR A 458 27.44 0.62 -14.36
C THR A 458 27.20 1.90 -13.58
N SER A 459 28.20 2.37 -12.85
CA SER A 459 28.15 3.65 -12.15
C SER A 459 27.95 4.82 -13.12
N PHE A 460 28.68 4.80 -14.24
CA PHE A 460 28.57 5.82 -15.28
C PHE A 460 27.19 5.83 -15.93
N ASP A 461 26.64 4.65 -16.24
CA ASP A 461 25.31 4.53 -16.82
C ASP A 461 24.21 5.01 -15.85
N LEU A 462 24.31 4.70 -14.56
CA LEU A 462 23.41 5.24 -13.54
C LEU A 462 23.39 6.77 -13.54
N VAL A 463 24.57 7.40 -13.47
CA VAL A 463 24.70 8.86 -13.50
C VAL A 463 24.14 9.42 -14.81
N LYS A 464 24.49 8.81 -15.95
CA LYS A 464 24.02 9.24 -17.29
C LYS A 464 22.50 9.25 -17.37
N VAL A 465 21.82 8.19 -16.91
CA VAL A 465 20.36 8.09 -16.95
C VAL A 465 19.71 9.10 -16.00
N THR A 466 20.27 9.32 -14.81
CA THR A 466 19.73 10.35 -13.91
C THR A 466 19.89 11.75 -14.49
N VAL A 467 21.04 12.05 -15.10
CA VAL A 467 21.30 13.33 -15.77
C VAL A 467 20.31 13.58 -16.92
N ILE A 468 19.87 12.55 -17.64
CA ILE A 468 18.84 12.69 -18.69
C ILE A 468 17.54 13.30 -18.16
N ILE A 469 17.09 12.90 -16.97
CA ILE A 469 15.88 13.46 -16.35
C ILE A 469 16.08 14.95 -16.04
N TRP A 470 17.27 15.33 -15.55
CA TRP A 470 17.62 16.72 -15.25
C TRP A 470 17.74 17.60 -16.51
N ILE A 471 18.38 17.10 -17.57
CA ILE A 471 18.50 17.81 -18.85
C ILE A 471 17.11 18.05 -19.45
N ASN A 472 16.23 17.04 -19.36
CA ASN A 472 14.87 17.10 -19.87
C ASN A 472 13.85 17.58 -18.82
N LYS A 473 14.27 18.34 -17.82
CA LYS A 473 13.41 18.80 -16.70
C LYS A 473 12.12 19.49 -17.15
N THR A 474 12.12 20.15 -18.31
CA THR A 474 10.93 20.81 -18.86
C THR A 474 9.94 19.77 -19.38
N ARG A 475 10.42 18.74 -20.08
CA ARG A 475 9.59 17.61 -20.55
C ARG A 475 8.99 16.88 -19.35
N PHE A 476 9.81 16.58 -18.36
CA PHE A 476 9.40 15.85 -17.16
C PHE A 476 8.85 16.75 -16.03
N ALA A 477 8.50 18.01 -16.32
CA ALA A 477 7.98 18.95 -15.32
C ALA A 477 6.75 18.43 -14.53
N PRO A 478 5.80 17.69 -15.14
CA PRO A 478 4.70 17.07 -14.39
C PRO A 478 5.17 16.10 -13.30
N MET A 479 6.34 15.48 -13.47
CA MET A 479 6.96 14.53 -12.53
C MET A 479 7.90 15.22 -11.54
N LYS A 480 8.00 16.55 -11.53
CA LYS A 480 9.02 17.28 -10.75
C LYS A 480 9.01 16.93 -9.26
N ARG A 481 7.84 16.60 -8.69
CA ARG A 481 7.72 16.13 -7.31
C ARG A 481 8.52 14.84 -7.05
N ASN A 482 8.62 13.97 -8.05
CA ASN A 482 9.36 12.71 -7.96
C ASN A 482 10.87 12.90 -8.22
N PHE A 483 11.33 14.10 -8.60
CA PHE A 483 12.77 14.36 -8.80
C PHE A 483 13.56 14.45 -7.49
N GLU A 484 12.90 14.80 -6.39
CA GLU A 484 13.52 14.78 -5.06
C GLU A 484 13.82 13.34 -4.63
N TRP A 485 12.93 12.39 -4.97
CA TRP A 485 13.15 10.95 -4.79
C TRP A 485 14.29 10.40 -5.66
N LEU A 486 14.42 10.85 -6.91
CA LEU A 486 15.52 10.49 -7.82
C LEU A 486 16.91 10.94 -7.36
N ARG A 487 17.01 11.94 -6.48
CA ARG A 487 18.30 12.34 -5.88
C ARG A 487 18.80 11.34 -4.83
N MET A 488 17.90 10.52 -4.30
CA MET A 488 18.17 9.60 -3.18
C MET A 488 18.36 8.15 -3.63
N GLU A 489 17.90 7.76 -4.83
CA GLU A 489 18.22 6.44 -5.43
C GLU A 489 19.63 6.35 -6.07
N LEU A 490 20.44 7.41 -6.00
CA LEU A 490 21.83 7.49 -6.50
C LEU A 490 22.87 7.15 -5.42
#